data_AF-A0A2E4S2P9-F1
#
_entry.id   AF-A0A2E4S2P9-F1
#
_cell.length_a   1.000
_cell.length_b   1.000
_cell.length_c   1.000
_cell.angle_alpha   90.00
_cell.angle_beta   90.00
_cell.angle_gamma   90.00
#
_symmetry.space_group_name_H-M   'P 1'
#
loop_
_entity.id
_entity.type
_entity.pdbx_description
1 polymer ?
#
loop_
_entity_poly.entity_id
_entity_poly.type
_entity_poly.pdbx_seq_one_letter_code
_entity_poly.pdbx_strand_id
1 'polypeptide(L)'
;MLTAPALAQDSMSEDECMTLVLAMSKLELAMVGKAGMTPAEARSGLEALQPDLPGDVSATINELKDVSKSAEGIKVGDPSHPMATGTFQEASRSYRQTLKPYCPSFELDY
;
A
#
# COMPACT_ATOMS: atom_id res chain seq x y z
N MET A 1 -2.09 -16.68 -36.59
CA MET A 1 -3.18 -15.93 -35.94
C MET A 1 -2.54 -15.00 -34.94
N LEU A 2 -2.84 -13.70 -35.02
CA LEU A 2 -2.16 -12.65 -34.28
C LEU A 2 -2.43 -12.78 -32.77
N THR A 3 -1.35 -12.79 -31.98
CA THR A 3 -1.37 -12.56 -30.53
C THR A 3 -1.98 -11.18 -30.27
N ALA A 4 -3.08 -11.12 -29.52
CA ALA A 4 -3.66 -9.86 -29.09
C ALA A 4 -2.63 -9.05 -28.30
N PRO A 5 -2.57 -7.71 -28.46
CA PRO A 5 -1.76 -6.90 -27.56
C PRO A 5 -2.37 -7.03 -26.16
N ALA A 6 -1.54 -7.41 -25.18
CA ALA A 6 -1.87 -7.22 -23.78
C ALA A 6 -2.32 -5.77 -23.62
N LEU A 7 -3.54 -5.59 -23.08
CA LEU A 7 -4.09 -4.28 -22.78
C LEU A 7 -3.00 -3.46 -22.08
N ALA A 8 -2.63 -2.34 -22.69
CA ALA A 8 -1.83 -1.34 -22.00
C ALA A 8 -2.66 -0.92 -20.78
N GLN A 9 -2.32 -1.45 -19.61
CA GLN A 9 -2.71 -0.81 -18.37
C GLN A 9 -2.17 0.60 -18.49
N ASP A 10 -3.04 1.61 -18.43
CA ASP A 10 -2.63 3.01 -18.41
C ASP A 10 -1.64 3.15 -17.26
N SER A 11 -0.36 3.22 -17.62
CA SER A 11 0.74 3.29 -16.68
C SER A 11 0.58 4.59 -15.91
N MET A 12 0.71 4.52 -14.58
CA MET A 12 0.75 5.71 -13.75
C MET A 12 2.03 6.50 -14.07
N SER A 13 1.97 7.81 -13.90
CA SER A 13 3.15 8.67 -13.99
C SER A 13 4.15 8.33 -12.88
N GLU A 14 5.43 8.64 -13.10
CA GLU A 14 6.47 8.42 -12.10
C GLU A 14 6.19 9.16 -10.80
N ASP A 15 5.62 10.37 -10.88
CA ASP A 15 5.23 11.17 -9.72
C ASP A 15 4.09 10.52 -8.93
N GLU A 16 3.09 9.96 -9.60
CA GLU A 16 1.99 9.23 -8.95
C GLU A 16 2.51 7.95 -8.27
N CYS A 17 3.35 7.18 -8.97
CA CYS A 17 3.99 6.00 -8.43
C CYS A 17 4.85 6.32 -7.20
N MET A 18 5.70 7.36 -7.28
CA MET A 18 6.52 7.81 -6.16
C MET A 18 5.64 8.27 -4.99
N THR A 19 4.61 9.06 -5.25
CA THR A 19 3.69 9.57 -4.23
C THR A 19 3.02 8.40 -3.49
N LEU A 20 2.58 7.39 -4.23
CA LEU A 20 1.91 6.23 -3.65
C LEU A 20 2.88 5.35 -2.85
N VAL A 21 4.08 5.07 -3.37
CA VAL A 21 5.13 4.32 -2.67
C VAL A 21 5.57 5.02 -1.38
N LEU A 22 5.69 6.36 -1.40
CA LEU A 22 5.99 7.16 -0.20
C LEU A 22 4.85 7.12 0.81
N ALA A 23 3.59 7.20 0.38
CA ALA A 23 2.42 7.10 1.26
C ALA A 23 2.35 5.72 1.93
N MET A 24 2.62 4.65 1.18
CA MET A 24 2.70 3.29 1.73
C MET A 24 3.86 3.16 2.73
N SER A 25 5.03 3.69 2.40
CA SER A 25 6.20 3.68 3.30
C SER A 25 5.90 4.41 4.62
N LYS A 26 5.17 5.53 4.56
CA LYS A 26 4.72 6.26 5.76
C LYS A 26 3.76 5.41 6.60
N LEU A 27 2.83 4.70 5.97
CA LEU A 27 1.92 3.79 6.68
C LEU A 27 2.70 2.69 7.40
N GLU A 28 3.62 2.02 6.72
CA GLU A 28 4.45 0.97 7.30
C GLU A 28 5.29 1.48 8.48
N LEU A 29 5.95 2.64 8.30
CA LEU A 29 6.73 3.26 9.37
C LEU A 29 5.83 3.69 10.55
N ALA A 30 4.60 4.15 10.30
CA ALA A 30 3.68 4.54 11.36
C ALA A 30 3.20 3.33 12.15
N MET A 31 2.95 2.19 11.47
CA MET A 31 2.58 0.92 12.07
C MET A 31 3.65 0.34 13.02
N VAL A 32 4.90 0.78 12.89
CA VAL A 32 6.00 0.41 13.81
C VAL A 32 6.45 1.56 14.70
N GLY A 33 5.71 2.67 14.72
CA GLY A 33 6.01 3.83 15.56
C GLY A 33 7.26 4.63 15.14
N LYS A 34 7.68 4.54 13.87
CA LYS A 34 8.89 5.18 13.33
C LYS A 34 8.64 6.34 12.36
N ALA A 35 7.40 6.61 11.97
CA ALA A 35 7.09 7.65 10.98
C ALA A 35 7.04 9.10 11.52
N GLY A 36 7.10 9.30 12.84
CA GLY A 36 6.83 10.61 13.45
C GLY A 36 5.36 11.07 13.30
N MET A 37 4.47 10.16 12.90
CA MET A 37 3.02 10.35 12.76
C MET A 37 2.29 9.08 13.20
N THR A 38 0.99 9.19 13.45
CA THR A 38 0.13 8.06 13.83
C THR A 38 -0.25 7.20 12.61
N PRO A 39 -0.59 5.91 12.81
CA PRO A 39 -1.16 5.09 11.74
C PRO A 39 -2.42 5.71 11.12
N ALA A 40 -3.24 6.41 11.92
CA ALA A 40 -4.44 7.08 11.44
C ALA A 40 -4.12 8.21 10.44
N GLU A 41 -3.15 9.06 10.74
CA GLU A 41 -2.70 10.12 9.81
C GLU A 41 -2.12 9.53 8.52
N ALA A 42 -1.30 8.48 8.62
CA ALA A 42 -0.73 7.83 7.45
C ALA A 42 -1.79 7.17 6.55
N ARG A 43 -2.82 6.53 7.14
CA ARG A 43 -3.95 5.99 6.39
C ARG A 43 -4.74 7.08 5.65
N SER A 44 -5.00 8.22 6.30
CA SER A 44 -5.67 9.34 5.64
C SER A 44 -4.88 9.85 4.43
N GLY A 45 -3.54 9.84 4.51
CA GLY A 45 -2.67 10.18 3.39
C GLY A 45 -2.81 9.22 2.20
N LEU A 46 -2.94 7.91 2.46
CA LEU A 46 -3.21 6.92 1.41
C LEU A 46 -4.63 7.04 0.84
N GLU A 47 -5.63 7.30 1.69
CA GLU A 47 -7.02 7.49 1.28
C GLU A 47 -7.19 8.67 0.33
N ALA A 48 -6.48 9.77 0.57
CA ALA A 48 -6.50 10.95 -0.28
C ALA A 48 -6.03 10.68 -1.72
N LEU A 49 -5.24 9.61 -1.94
CA LEU A 49 -4.75 9.23 -3.27
C LEU A 49 -5.74 8.35 -4.03
N GLN A 50 -6.65 7.64 -3.35
CA GLN A 50 -7.54 6.65 -3.96
C GLN A 50 -8.42 7.12 -5.13
N PRO A 51 -8.94 8.37 -5.17
CA PRO A 51 -9.80 8.82 -6.27
C PRO A 51 -9.14 8.75 -7.65
N ASP A 52 -7.81 8.88 -7.71
CA ASP A 52 -7.05 8.93 -8.96
C ASP A 52 -6.39 7.58 -9.30
N LEU A 53 -6.63 6.53 -8.50
CA LEU A 53 -6.00 5.23 -8.67
C LEU A 53 -6.86 4.23 -9.46
N PRO A 54 -6.22 3.27 -10.14
CA PRO A 54 -6.90 2.08 -10.64
C PRO A 54 -7.72 1.38 -9.54
N GLY A 55 -8.90 0.85 -9.91
CA GLY A 55 -9.84 0.29 -8.93
C GLY A 55 -9.30 -0.90 -8.13
N ASP A 56 -8.44 -1.72 -8.74
CA ASP A 56 -7.76 -2.85 -8.10
C ASP A 56 -6.67 -2.37 -7.11
N VAL A 57 -5.86 -1.38 -7.49
CA VAL A 57 -4.91 -0.72 -6.57
C VAL A 57 -5.67 -0.11 -5.39
N SER A 58 -6.76 0.63 -5.66
CA SER A 58 -7.61 1.23 -4.63
C SER A 58 -8.21 0.18 -3.68
N ALA A 59 -8.60 -0.99 -4.17
CA ALA A 59 -9.08 -2.10 -3.35
C ALA A 59 -8.00 -2.62 -2.38
N THR A 60 -6.76 -2.84 -2.87
CA THR A 60 -5.65 -3.28 -1.99
C THR A 60 -5.26 -2.21 -0.96
N ILE A 61 -5.45 -0.92 -1.26
CA ILE A 61 -5.27 0.16 -0.28
C ILE A 61 -6.33 0.09 0.83
N ASN A 62 -7.58 -0.27 0.51
CA ASN A 62 -8.60 -0.48 1.54
C ASN A 62 -8.22 -1.63 2.49
N GLU A 63 -7.68 -2.73 1.96
CA GLU A 63 -7.19 -3.84 2.78
C GLU A 63 -6.07 -3.37 3.75
N LEU A 64 -5.10 -2.62 3.24
CA LEU A 64 -4.03 -2.03 4.05
C LEU A 64 -4.57 -1.09 5.14
N LYS A 65 -5.57 -0.27 4.82
CA LYS A 65 -6.22 0.63 5.78
C LYS A 65 -6.95 -0.17 6.86
N ASP A 66 -7.66 -1.23 6.50
CA ASP A 66 -8.37 -2.08 7.46
C ASP A 66 -7.41 -2.82 8.39
N VAL A 67 -6.31 -3.37 7.86
CA VAL A 67 -5.26 -3.98 8.68
C VAL A 67 -4.63 -2.96 9.60
N SER A 68 -4.31 -1.76 9.12
CA SER A 68 -3.76 -0.71 9.96
C SER A 68 -4.74 -0.23 11.03
N LYS A 69 -6.03 -0.18 10.73
CA LYS A 69 -7.07 0.14 11.71
C LYS A 69 -7.21 -0.94 12.78
N SER A 70 -7.04 -2.22 12.41
CA SER A 70 -7.06 -3.32 13.38
C SER A 70 -5.92 -3.26 14.43
N ALA A 71 -4.85 -2.51 14.14
CA ALA A 71 -3.77 -2.27 15.09
C ALA A 71 -4.10 -1.20 16.15
N GLU A 72 -5.21 -0.48 16.01
CA GLU A 72 -5.58 0.58 16.96
C GLU A 72 -5.78 0.02 18.38
N GLY A 73 -5.13 0.65 19.34
CA GLY A 73 -5.16 0.21 20.75
C GLY A 73 -4.23 -0.97 21.05
N ILE A 74 -3.60 -1.57 20.05
CA ILE A 74 -2.59 -2.62 20.23
C ILE A 74 -1.20 -1.97 20.26
N LYS A 75 -0.38 -2.32 21.24
CA LYS A 75 0.99 -1.78 21.34
C LYS A 75 1.88 -2.37 20.25
N VAL A 76 2.74 -1.54 19.68
CA VAL A 76 3.83 -2.02 18.81
C VAL A 76 4.69 -3.03 19.58
N GLY A 77 4.90 -4.21 19.01
CA GLY A 77 5.61 -5.32 19.64
C GLY A 77 4.72 -6.32 20.40
N ASP A 78 3.42 -6.05 20.54
CA ASP A 78 2.46 -7.04 21.01
C ASP A 78 2.35 -8.19 19.98
N PRO A 79 2.36 -9.48 20.40
CA PRO A 79 2.20 -10.61 19.49
C PRO A 79 0.89 -10.60 18.67
N SER A 80 -0.14 -9.90 19.16
CA SER A 80 -1.41 -9.70 18.44
C SER A 80 -1.37 -8.54 17.44
N HIS A 81 -0.32 -7.72 17.46
CA HIS A 81 -0.18 -6.58 16.56
C HIS A 81 -0.03 -7.06 15.11
N PRO A 82 -0.70 -6.45 14.11
CA PRO A 82 -0.64 -6.91 12.70
C PRO A 82 0.76 -6.97 12.08
N MET A 83 1.70 -6.18 12.59
CA MET A 83 3.12 -6.25 12.21
C MET A 83 3.83 -7.50 12.75
N ALA A 84 3.40 -8.03 13.91
CA ALA A 84 3.94 -9.22 14.54
C ALA A 84 3.30 -10.51 13.99
N THR A 85 2.02 -10.45 13.63
CA THR A 85 1.29 -11.60 13.06
C THR A 85 1.63 -11.89 11.60
N GLY A 86 2.21 -10.92 10.88
CA GLY A 86 2.47 -11.03 9.43
C GLY A 86 1.33 -10.49 8.56
N THR A 87 0.19 -10.12 9.14
CA THR A 87 -1.01 -9.68 8.42
C THR A 87 -0.77 -8.42 7.59
N PHE A 88 0.00 -7.47 8.13
CA PHE A 88 0.35 -6.26 7.38
C PHE A 88 1.27 -6.56 6.20
N GLN A 89 2.22 -7.47 6.36
CA GLN A 89 3.15 -7.87 5.32
C GLN A 89 2.44 -8.61 4.17
N GLU A 90 1.43 -9.41 4.48
CA GLU A 90 0.58 -10.05 3.48
C GLU A 90 -0.22 -9.04 2.65
N ALA A 91 -0.93 -8.12 3.31
CA ALA A 91 -1.67 -7.04 2.63
C ALA A 91 -0.73 -6.15 1.79
N SER A 92 0.44 -5.80 2.34
CA SER A 92 1.45 -4.99 1.65
C SER A 92 2.02 -5.70 0.42
N ARG A 93 2.19 -7.04 0.47
CA ARG A 93 2.59 -7.83 -0.71
C ARG A 93 1.51 -7.80 -1.79
N SER A 94 0.25 -8.00 -1.42
CA SER A 94 -0.89 -7.93 -2.36
C SER A 94 -0.95 -6.58 -3.08
N TYR A 95 -0.83 -5.49 -2.31
CA TYR A 95 -0.73 -4.13 -2.85
C TYR A 95 0.44 -3.97 -3.83
N ARG A 96 1.67 -4.40 -3.46
CA ARG A 96 2.85 -4.26 -4.33
C ARG A 96 2.72 -5.06 -5.62
N GLN A 97 2.18 -6.28 -5.56
CA GLN A 97 1.94 -7.11 -6.74
C GLN A 97 0.90 -6.48 -7.68
N THR A 98 -0.14 -5.86 -7.11
CA THR A 98 -1.18 -5.16 -7.88
C THR A 98 -0.67 -3.86 -8.48
N LEU A 99 0.21 -3.15 -7.78
CA LEU A 99 0.80 -1.89 -8.25
C LEU A 99 1.87 -2.08 -9.34
N LYS A 100 2.63 -3.18 -9.29
CA LYS A 100 3.74 -3.49 -10.21
C LYS A 100 3.47 -3.23 -11.70
N PRO A 101 2.33 -3.66 -12.28
CA PRO A 101 2.04 -3.35 -13.69
C PRO A 101 1.86 -1.85 -13.98
N TYR A 102 1.38 -1.07 -13.01
CA TYR A 102 1.15 0.38 -13.15
C TYR A 102 2.43 1.19 -12.92
N CYS A 103 3.36 0.67 -12.13
CA CYS A 103 4.62 1.32 -11.76
C CYS A 103 5.86 0.44 -12.09
N PRO A 104 6.10 0.11 -13.36
CA PRO A 104 7.12 -0.88 -13.75
C PRO A 104 8.57 -0.43 -13.48
N SER A 105 8.82 0.88 -13.37
CA SER A 105 10.13 1.45 -13.07
C SER A 105 10.51 1.41 -11.58
N PHE A 106 9.58 1.00 -10.71
CA PHE A 106 9.80 0.93 -9.27
C PHE A 106 10.08 -0.50 -8.82
N GLU A 107 11.12 -0.69 -8.00
CA GLU A 107 11.40 -1.97 -7.35
C GLU A 107 10.44 -2.18 -6.17
N LEU A 108 9.43 -3.02 -6.37
CA LEU A 108 8.37 -3.31 -5.39
C LEU A 108 8.49 -4.70 -4.74
N ASP A 109 9.56 -5.45 -5.00
CA ASP A 109 9.72 -6.84 -4.51
C ASP A 109 10.45 -6.94 -3.15
N TYR A 110 10.51 -5.85 -2.38
CA TYR A 110 11.19 -5.80 -1.07
C TYR A 110 10.39 -6.43 0.08
#